data_AF-A0A131XFQ7-F1
#
_entry.id   AF-A0A131XFQ7-F1
#
_cell.length_a   1.000
_cell.length_b   1.000
_cell.length_c   1.000
_cell.angle_alpha   90.00
_cell.angle_beta   90.00
_cell.angle_gamma   90.00
#
_symmetry.space_group_name_H-M   'P 1'
#
loop_
_entity.id
_entity.type
_entity.pdbx_description
1 polymer ?
#
loop_
_entity_poly.entity_id
_entity_poly.type
_entity_poly.pdbx_seq_one_letter_code
_entity_poly.pdbx_strand_id
1 'polypeptide(L)'
;MGKKRPRPEPEKKEEEIDRPSTSKEPSTSSKQAQVQQQSQPSTSTSTKSKPRVWKSLKQVVTAERLQPGAYAALEAAPSLRPWRKYSDLTGLVAPYTDPKTKLRYANRHEYARLRLLTADQVNGYLVLRRAALPV
;
A
#
# COMPACT_ATOMS: atom_id res chain seq x y z
N MET A 1 -4.29 -23.74 52.65
CA MET A 1 -4.87 -24.30 51.41
C MET A 1 -4.51 -23.41 50.21
N GLY A 2 -3.37 -23.65 49.57
CA GLY A 2 -2.97 -22.93 48.34
C GLY A 2 -2.91 -23.88 47.16
N LYS A 3 -3.84 -23.75 46.20
CA LYS A 3 -3.91 -24.65 45.03
C LYS A 3 -2.79 -24.33 44.03
N LYS A 4 -1.72 -25.13 44.02
CA LYS A 4 -0.74 -25.14 42.91
C LYS A 4 -1.48 -25.48 41.60
N ARG A 5 -1.37 -24.63 40.58
CA ARG A 5 -1.80 -24.98 39.21
C ARG A 5 -0.63 -25.71 38.51
N PRO A 6 -0.82 -26.92 37.97
CA PRO A 6 0.25 -27.65 37.29
C PRO A 6 0.58 -27.03 35.91
N ARG A 7 1.81 -27.27 35.47
CA ARG A 7 2.33 -26.89 34.15
C ARG A 7 1.86 -27.91 33.10
N PRO A 8 1.27 -27.49 31.97
CA PRO A 8 1.13 -28.36 30.80
C PRO A 8 2.47 -28.45 30.05
N GLU A 9 2.94 -29.68 29.84
CA GLU A 9 4.05 -30.01 28.92
C GLU A 9 3.55 -30.04 27.45
N PRO A 10 4.43 -29.95 26.44
CA PRO A 10 4.03 -29.87 25.04
C PRO A 10 3.90 -31.26 24.39
N GLU A 11 2.73 -31.56 23.82
CA GLU A 11 2.55 -32.73 22.95
C GLU A 11 2.72 -32.37 21.47
N LYS A 12 3.53 -33.16 20.77
CA LYS A 12 3.68 -33.19 19.32
C LYS A 12 3.13 -34.51 18.76
N LYS A 13 2.49 -34.43 17.59
CA LYS A 13 2.63 -35.28 16.38
C LYS A 13 1.66 -34.71 15.32
N GLU A 14 2.06 -34.36 14.10
CA GLU A 14 2.62 -35.21 13.02
C GLU A 14 1.52 -36.20 12.52
N GLU A 15 1.25 -36.38 11.21
CA GLU A 15 2.12 -36.18 10.04
C GLU A 15 1.35 -36.14 8.68
N GLU A 16 2.06 -35.69 7.62
CA GLU A 16 1.82 -35.77 6.13
C GLU A 16 0.42 -35.49 5.52
N ILE A 17 0.23 -35.32 4.19
CA ILE A 17 1.12 -35.28 2.99
C ILE A 17 0.89 -33.91 2.25
N ASP A 18 1.24 -33.59 0.99
CA ASP A 18 1.84 -34.27 -0.17
C ASP A 18 2.79 -33.29 -0.90
N ARG A 19 3.95 -33.77 -1.35
CA ARG A 19 4.90 -33.01 -2.18
C ARG A 19 5.89 -33.95 -2.90
N PRO A 20 5.86 -33.99 -4.24
CA PRO A 20 7.07 -34.27 -5.02
C PRO A 20 7.17 -33.36 -6.26
N SER A 21 8.27 -33.34 -7.03
CA SER A 21 9.70 -33.44 -6.72
C SER A 21 10.48 -32.88 -7.93
N THR A 22 11.68 -32.37 -7.66
CA THR A 22 12.68 -31.84 -8.60
C THR A 22 12.85 -32.56 -9.96
N SER A 23 13.11 -31.82 -11.04
CA SER A 23 14.14 -32.23 -12.01
C SER A 23 14.78 -31.08 -12.83
N LYS A 24 16.12 -30.99 -12.70
CA LYS A 24 17.17 -30.70 -13.71
C LYS A 24 17.17 -29.39 -14.54
N GLU A 25 18.28 -28.65 -14.43
CA GLU A 25 18.80 -27.73 -15.47
C GLU A 25 19.33 -28.49 -16.71
N PRO A 26 19.70 -27.79 -17.80
CA PRO A 26 21.13 -27.46 -17.95
C PRO A 26 21.48 -26.06 -18.54
N SER A 27 22.49 -25.44 -17.93
CA SER A 27 23.55 -24.54 -18.46
C SER A 27 23.56 -24.07 -19.94
N THR A 28 23.92 -22.79 -20.17
CA THR A 28 25.29 -22.44 -20.68
C THR A 28 25.64 -20.92 -20.66
N SER A 29 26.62 -20.58 -19.82
CA SER A 29 27.78 -19.67 -20.02
C SER A 29 27.72 -18.23 -20.58
N SER A 30 28.31 -17.32 -19.77
CA SER A 30 29.12 -16.13 -20.13
C SER A 30 28.40 -14.87 -20.67
N LYS A 31 28.70 -13.65 -20.19
CA LYS A 31 30.01 -13.08 -19.84
C LYS A 31 30.01 -12.18 -18.59
N GLN A 32 31.20 -12.03 -18.01
CA GLN A 32 31.49 -11.14 -16.88
C GLN A 32 31.54 -9.66 -17.31
N ALA A 33 31.16 -8.76 -16.40
CA ALA A 33 31.58 -7.37 -16.41
C ALA A 33 32.01 -6.99 -14.99
N GLN A 34 33.30 -6.72 -14.79
CA GLN A 34 33.83 -6.20 -13.53
C GLN A 34 33.55 -4.69 -13.46
N VAL A 35 32.95 -4.22 -12.35
CA VAL A 35 33.04 -2.80 -11.96
C VAL A 35 33.46 -2.69 -10.50
N GLN A 36 34.77 -2.52 -10.35
CA GLN A 36 35.48 -1.73 -9.37
C GLN A 36 34.87 -1.53 -7.96
N GLN A 37 35.48 -2.24 -7.02
CA GLN A 37 35.34 -2.04 -5.57
C GLN A 37 36.02 -0.71 -5.17
N GLN A 38 35.25 0.25 -4.63
CA GLN A 38 35.81 1.45 -3.98
C GLN A 38 35.60 1.35 -2.46
N SER A 39 36.71 1.24 -1.73
CA SER A 39 36.76 1.17 -0.28
C SER A 39 36.57 2.56 0.34
N GLN A 40 35.44 2.77 1.02
CA GLN A 40 35.26 3.87 1.96
C GLN A 40 35.92 3.52 3.31
N PRO A 41 36.62 4.45 3.98
CA PRO A 41 37.42 4.15 5.16
C PRO A 41 36.57 3.79 6.38
N SER A 42 36.86 2.65 7.00
CA SER A 42 36.24 2.22 8.24
C SER A 42 36.74 3.05 9.43
N THR A 43 35.96 4.05 9.86
CA THR A 43 36.17 4.74 11.14
C THR A 43 35.74 3.84 12.30
N SER A 44 36.65 2.95 12.72
CA SER A 44 36.48 2.02 13.85
C SER A 44 36.46 2.75 15.20
N THR A 45 35.40 3.52 15.45
CA THR A 45 35.11 4.03 16.79
C THR A 45 34.62 2.88 17.68
N SER A 46 35.36 2.58 18.75
CA SER A 46 35.09 1.49 19.68
C SER A 46 33.84 1.76 20.52
N THR A 47 32.68 1.39 19.99
CA THR A 47 31.40 1.56 20.69
C THR A 47 31.22 0.53 21.79
N LYS A 48 31.39 0.96 23.05
CA LYS A 48 30.99 0.19 24.22
C LYS A 48 29.51 -0.19 24.08
N SER A 49 29.23 -1.49 23.95
CA SER A 49 27.88 -2.02 23.72
C SER A 49 26.96 -1.69 24.89
N LYS A 50 26.12 -0.65 24.72
CA LYS A 50 25.07 -0.31 25.67
C LYS A 50 24.01 -1.42 25.63
N PRO A 51 23.48 -1.88 26.79
CA PRO A 51 22.49 -2.96 26.80
C PRO A 51 21.25 -2.56 26.00
N ARG A 52 20.73 -3.53 25.22
CA ARG A 52 19.59 -3.30 24.31
C ARG A 52 18.29 -3.13 25.10
N VAL A 53 17.95 -1.88 25.43
CA VAL A 53 16.67 -1.55 26.09
C VAL A 53 15.53 -1.71 25.08
N TRP A 54 14.58 -2.60 25.40
CA TRP A 54 13.33 -2.74 24.64
C TRP A 54 12.38 -1.60 25.01
N LYS A 55 12.07 -0.74 24.04
CA LYS A 55 11.12 0.36 24.18
C LYS A 55 9.70 -0.13 23.91
N SER A 56 8.72 0.35 24.67
CA SER A 56 7.31 0.08 24.36
C SER A 56 6.84 0.90 23.14
N LEU A 57 5.83 0.40 22.42
CA LEU A 57 5.29 1.07 21.22
C LEU A 57 4.89 2.53 21.50
N LYS A 58 4.27 2.82 22.66
CA LYS A 58 3.90 4.19 23.06
C LYS A 58 5.12 5.10 23.17
N GLN A 59 6.24 4.62 23.74
CA GLN A 59 7.48 5.39 23.86
C GLN A 59 8.15 5.62 22.50
N VAL A 60 8.06 4.65 21.59
CA VAL A 60 8.56 4.80 20.20
C VAL A 60 7.78 5.89 19.48
N VAL A 61 6.44 5.81 19.45
CA VAL A 61 5.58 6.79 18.77
C VAL A 61 5.74 8.20 19.33
N THR A 62 5.86 8.36 20.66
CA THR A 62 6.11 9.69 21.27
C THR A 62 7.49 10.24 20.89
N ALA A 63 8.53 9.40 20.81
CA ALA A 63 9.85 9.83 20.38
C ALA A 63 9.90 10.18 18.88
N GLU A 64 9.19 9.42 18.03
CA GLU A 64 9.08 9.70 16.60
C GLU A 64 8.38 11.03 16.31
N ARG A 65 7.31 11.38 17.04
CA ARG A 65 6.64 12.70 16.91
C ARG A 65 7.56 13.90 17.15
N LEU A 66 8.68 13.72 17.84
CA LEU A 66 9.66 14.77 18.14
C LEU A 66 10.86 14.74 17.17
N GLN A 67 10.86 13.86 16.17
CA GLN A 67 11.91 13.75 15.15
C GLN A 67 11.42 14.36 13.82
N PRO A 68 12.13 15.34 13.24
CA PRO A 68 11.84 15.77 11.87
C PRO A 68 12.13 14.62 10.90
N GLY A 69 11.25 14.39 9.92
CA GLY A 69 11.34 13.25 9.01
C GLY A 69 10.81 11.91 9.55
N ALA A 70 10.02 11.93 10.63
CA ALA A 70 9.34 10.74 11.14
C ALA A 70 8.46 10.05 10.08
N TYR A 71 8.26 8.73 10.22
CA TYR A 71 7.43 7.93 9.29
C TYR A 71 6.02 8.49 9.07
N ALA A 72 5.45 9.20 10.04
CA ALA A 72 4.14 9.85 9.93
C ALA A 72 4.09 11.04 8.94
N ALA A 73 5.24 11.59 8.53
CA ALA A 73 5.36 12.64 7.53
C ALA A 73 5.65 12.10 6.11
N LEU A 74 5.80 10.78 5.96
CA LEU A 74 6.00 10.14 4.66
C LEU A 74 4.65 9.94 3.96
N GLU A 75 4.25 10.92 3.16
CA GLU A 75 3.08 10.77 2.29
C GLU A 75 3.40 9.84 1.10
N ALA A 76 2.41 9.05 0.69
CA ALA A 76 2.58 8.11 -0.41
C ALA A 76 2.72 8.87 -1.75
N ALA A 77 3.68 8.45 -2.58
CA ALA A 77 3.86 9.03 -3.92
C ALA A 77 2.57 8.91 -4.76
N PRO A 78 2.24 9.92 -5.59
CA PRO A 78 1.02 9.90 -6.40
C PRO A 78 1.03 8.78 -7.43
N SER A 79 -0.16 8.23 -7.72
CA SER A 79 -0.30 7.16 -8.72
C SER A 79 -0.04 7.68 -10.14
N LEU A 80 1.00 7.17 -10.79
CA LEU A 80 1.27 7.38 -12.22
C LEU A 80 0.38 6.51 -13.14
N ARG A 81 -0.32 5.50 -12.62
CA ARG A 81 -1.18 4.63 -13.42
C ARG A 81 -2.42 5.41 -13.89
N PRO A 82 -2.75 5.42 -15.19
CA PRO A 82 -3.97 6.07 -15.67
C PRO A 82 -5.22 5.39 -15.09
N TRP A 83 -6.09 6.20 -14.52
CA TRP A 83 -7.35 5.78 -13.93
C TRP A 83 -8.39 5.34 -14.95
N ARG A 84 -9.13 4.27 -14.63
CA ARG A 84 -10.33 3.88 -15.38
C ARG A 84 -11.47 4.86 -15.09
N LYS A 85 -12.25 5.19 -16.11
CA LYS A 85 -13.40 6.08 -16.00
C LYS A 85 -14.69 5.26 -15.87
N TYR A 86 -15.49 5.60 -14.87
CA TYR A 86 -16.82 5.02 -14.62
C TYR A 86 -17.88 6.12 -14.67
N SER A 87 -19.13 5.74 -14.91
CA SER A 87 -20.28 6.64 -14.93
C SER A 87 -20.63 7.09 -13.52
N ASP A 88 -21.01 8.36 -13.37
CA ASP A 88 -21.32 8.91 -12.04
C ASP A 88 -22.73 8.48 -11.56
N LEU A 89 -23.55 7.92 -12.46
CA LEU A 89 -24.92 7.47 -12.19
C LEU A 89 -25.08 5.97 -11.91
N THR A 90 -24.29 5.11 -12.57
CA THR A 90 -24.50 3.64 -12.58
C THR A 90 -23.25 2.84 -12.22
N GLY A 91 -22.06 3.46 -12.18
CA GLY A 91 -20.79 2.76 -11.93
C GLY A 91 -20.29 1.90 -13.10
N LEU A 92 -20.99 1.88 -14.24
CA LEU A 92 -20.54 1.21 -15.46
C LEU A 92 -19.31 1.93 -16.05
N VAL A 93 -18.52 1.25 -16.88
CA VAL A 93 -17.38 1.88 -17.57
C VAL A 93 -17.90 2.99 -18.50
N ALA A 94 -17.41 4.22 -18.30
CA ALA A 94 -17.87 5.40 -19.04
C ALA A 94 -16.78 5.86 -20.04
N PRO A 95 -16.97 5.62 -21.35
CA PRO A 95 -16.09 6.18 -22.38
C PRO A 95 -16.37 7.68 -22.61
N TYR A 96 -17.55 8.19 -22.22
CA TYR A 96 -18.00 9.55 -22.52
C TYR A 96 -18.02 10.48 -21.30
N THR A 97 -17.96 11.78 -21.54
CA THR A 97 -18.08 12.85 -20.54
C THR A 97 -18.79 14.04 -21.17
N ASP A 98 -19.82 14.58 -20.49
CA ASP A 98 -20.57 15.74 -20.99
C ASP A 98 -19.76 17.04 -20.79
N PRO A 99 -19.55 17.86 -21.83
CA PRO A 99 -18.73 19.08 -21.70
C PRO A 99 -19.37 20.16 -20.81
N LYS A 100 -20.69 20.15 -20.61
CA LYS A 100 -21.39 21.15 -19.78
C LYS A 100 -21.30 20.81 -18.30
N THR A 101 -21.70 19.60 -17.91
CA THR A 101 -21.75 19.14 -16.50
C THR A 101 -20.47 18.49 -16.01
N LYS A 102 -19.54 18.12 -16.92
CA LYS A 102 -18.35 17.30 -16.64
C LYS A 102 -18.69 15.91 -16.05
N LEU A 103 -19.95 15.47 -16.11
CA LEU A 103 -20.37 14.15 -15.66
C LEU A 103 -20.11 13.08 -16.73
N ARG A 104 -19.93 11.84 -16.26
CA ARG A 104 -19.56 10.66 -17.03
C ARG A 104 -20.74 9.74 -17.21
N TYR A 105 -20.87 9.19 -18.41
CA TYR A 105 -21.93 8.27 -18.77
C TYR A 105 -21.41 7.18 -19.70
N ALA A 106 -22.04 6.01 -19.62
CA ALA A 106 -21.80 4.86 -20.49
C ALA A 106 -22.73 4.90 -21.71
N ASN A 107 -24.02 5.17 -21.49
CA ASN A 107 -25.09 4.88 -22.45
C ASN A 107 -25.95 6.11 -22.78
N ARG A 108 -26.66 6.08 -23.93
CA ARG A 108 -27.63 7.13 -24.33
C ARG A 108 -28.71 7.39 -23.28
N HIS A 109 -29.13 6.35 -22.56
CA HIS A 109 -30.18 6.41 -21.53
C HIS A 109 -29.69 7.16 -20.27
N GLU A 110 -28.41 7.03 -19.93
CA GLU A 110 -27.78 7.82 -18.87
C GLU A 110 -27.64 9.28 -19.28
N TYR A 111 -27.25 9.55 -20.54
CA TYR A 111 -27.18 10.93 -21.05
C TYR A 111 -28.55 11.64 -21.04
N ALA A 112 -29.63 10.93 -21.39
CA ALA A 112 -30.99 11.45 -21.26
C ALA A 112 -31.34 11.78 -19.79
N ARG A 113 -30.95 10.92 -18.83
CA ARG A 113 -31.13 11.19 -17.40
C ARG A 113 -30.30 12.38 -16.93
N LEU A 114 -29.03 12.49 -17.35
CA LEU A 114 -28.13 13.61 -17.03
C LEU A 114 -28.72 14.98 -17.42
N ARG A 115 -29.52 15.05 -18.49
CA ARG A 115 -30.19 16.28 -18.94
C ARG A 115 -31.37 16.71 -18.05
N LEU A 116 -31.85 15.84 -17.17
CA LEU A 116 -32.93 16.10 -16.21
C LEU A 116 -32.42 16.45 -14.80
N LEU A 117 -31.12 16.30 -14.54
CA LEU A 117 -30.52 16.60 -13.23
C LEU A 117 -30.45 18.12 -13.00
N THR A 118 -30.66 18.54 -11.75
CA THR A 118 -30.44 19.92 -11.32
C THR A 118 -28.95 20.22 -11.10
N ALA A 119 -28.58 21.50 -11.07
CA ALA A 119 -27.19 21.93 -10.84
C ALA A 119 -26.62 21.40 -9.52
N ASP A 120 -27.43 21.39 -8.45
CA ASP A 120 -27.02 20.86 -7.13
C ASP A 120 -26.74 19.36 -7.17
N GLN A 121 -27.58 18.58 -7.87
CA GLN A 121 -27.35 17.15 -8.08
C GLN A 121 -26.04 16.93 -8.85
N VAL A 122 -25.83 17.68 -9.94
CA VAL A 122 -24.58 17.63 -10.72
C VAL A 122 -23.36 17.94 -9.85
N ASN A 123 -23.43 18.99 -9.03
CA ASN A 123 -22.36 19.34 -8.10
C ASN A 123 -22.11 18.24 -7.08
N GLY A 124 -23.17 17.66 -6.50
CA GLY A 124 -23.08 16.51 -5.59
C GLY A 124 -22.30 15.33 -6.21
N TYR A 125 -22.65 14.92 -7.43
CA TYR A 125 -21.92 13.85 -8.14
C TYR A 125 -20.45 14.22 -8.41
N LEU A 126 -20.14 15.48 -8.73
CA LEU A 126 -18.76 15.95 -8.90
C LEU A 126 -17.96 15.97 -7.59
N VAL A 127 -18.57 16.36 -6.47
CA VAL A 127 -17.97 16.34 -5.13
C VAL A 127 -17.65 14.91 -4.72
N LEU A 128 -18.56 13.95 -4.93
CA LEU A 128 -18.32 12.53 -4.65
C LEU A 128 -17.11 11.98 -5.42
N ARG A 129 -16.92 12.40 -6.68
CA ARG A 129 -15.75 12.04 -7.50
C ARG A 129 -14.48 12.83 -7.15
N ARG A 130 -14.53 13.77 -6.19
CA ARG A 130 -13.47 14.76 -5.91
C ARG A 130 -13.04 15.55 -7.16
N ALA A 131 -14.02 15.85 -8.02
CA ALA A 131 -13.85 16.58 -9.27
C ALA A 131 -14.52 17.97 -9.26
N ALA A 132 -15.16 18.34 -8.16
CA ALA A 132 -15.58 19.72 -7.90
C ALA A 132 -14.34 20.60 -7.69
N LEU A 133 -14.36 21.81 -8.26
CA LEU A 133 -13.41 22.85 -7.87
C LEU A 133 -13.84 23.39 -6.50
N PRO A 134 -12.90 23.81 -5.62
CA PRO A 134 -13.28 24.59 -4.46
C PRO A 134 -13.97 25.87 -4.94
N VAL A 135 -15.11 26.17 -4.31
CA VAL A 135 -15.89 27.40 -4.51
C VAL A 135 -15.31 28.50 -3.61
#